data_AF-A0A3D3VD78-F1
#
_entry.id   AF-A0A3D3VD78-F1
#
_cell.length_a   1.000
_cell.length_b   1.000
_cell.length_c   1.000
_cell.angle_alpha   90.00
_cell.angle_beta   90.00
_cell.angle_gamma   90.00
#
_symmetry.space_group_name_H-M   'P 1'
#
loop_
_entity.id
_entity.type
_entity.pdbx_description
1 polymer ?
#
loop_
_entity_poly.entity_id
_entity_poly.type
_entity_poly.pdbx_seq_one_letter_code
_entity_poly.pdbx_strand_id
1 'polypeptide(L)'
;MDPNFEWGPSGTSTHFTGVPDGFDAYLLAELLNHATRPVLHVSSDDLRMNRLAETIAIYAPNANILKFPAWDCLPYDRVPPRAEIVSERMASLGALTTDSASKEDSPTLVLTTASAILQRIPPRARIIEARIEIIKGRSVDLKDVMAFLVANGFHRTETVREPGEFASRGDIIDLFPPGNPEPARIDLFGDDIEGLRHFDPLSQLTTENIESLTLLPASEILLDQTAIANFRSSYRAHFGAVRGDDPLYEAVSQGLRHPGMEHWLPLFYTAPETLFDYIDGPMIVGGQADDAMRERFDQIADYFTAR
;
A
#
# COMPACT_ATOMS: atom_id res chain seq x y z
N MET A 1 -17.65 -15.73 23.89
CA MET A 1 -16.54 -15.13 24.65
C MET A 1 -17.12 -14.46 25.90
N ASP A 2 -16.31 -13.88 26.79
CA ASP A 2 -16.84 -13.04 27.86
C ASP A 2 -17.58 -11.85 27.21
N PRO A 3 -18.90 -11.66 27.43
CA PRO A 3 -19.64 -10.53 26.86
C PRO A 3 -19.13 -9.16 27.35
N ASN A 4 -18.20 -9.14 28.30
CA ASN A 4 -17.53 -7.94 28.81
C ASN A 4 -16.06 -7.83 28.38
N PHE A 5 -15.66 -8.48 27.28
CA PHE A 5 -14.30 -8.28 26.77
C PHE A 5 -14.08 -6.81 26.38
N GLU A 6 -13.06 -6.21 26.98
CA GLU A 6 -12.57 -4.88 26.64
C GLU A 6 -11.10 -4.98 26.26
N TRP A 7 -10.71 -4.25 25.22
CA TRP A 7 -9.30 -4.08 24.90
C TRP A 7 -8.60 -3.35 26.06
N GLY A 8 -7.58 -3.99 26.63
CA GLY A 8 -6.82 -3.43 27.75
C GLY A 8 -6.02 -2.18 27.36
N PRO A 9 -5.52 -1.42 28.34
CA PRO A 9 -4.64 -0.27 28.07
C PRO A 9 -3.36 -0.71 27.34
N SER A 10 -2.69 0.26 26.70
CA SER A 10 -1.41 0.03 26.02
C SER A 10 -0.41 -0.69 26.94
N GLY A 11 0.26 -1.71 26.40
CA GLY A 11 1.19 -2.57 27.13
C GLY A 11 0.57 -3.79 27.82
N THR A 12 -0.73 -4.05 27.67
CA THR A 12 -1.34 -5.32 28.11
C THR A 12 -1.27 -6.39 27.02
N SER A 13 -1.02 -7.63 27.42
CA SER A 13 -0.94 -8.79 26.52
C SER A 13 -1.83 -9.92 27.03
N THR A 14 -2.69 -10.44 26.16
CA THR A 14 -3.55 -11.59 26.43
C THR A 14 -3.16 -12.73 25.50
N HIS A 15 -2.90 -13.92 26.06
CA HIS A 15 -2.56 -15.10 25.28
C HIS A 15 -3.77 -16.02 25.17
N PHE A 16 -4.24 -16.25 23.95
CA PHE A 16 -5.26 -17.26 23.65
C PHE A 16 -4.57 -18.57 23.29
N THR A 17 -4.83 -19.63 24.05
CA THR A 17 -4.23 -20.96 23.82
C THR A 17 -5.30 -21.98 23.47
N GLY A 18 -4.93 -22.98 22.65
CA GLY A 18 -5.86 -24.03 22.25
C GLY A 18 -6.91 -23.57 21.24
N VAL A 19 -6.57 -22.57 20.41
CA VAL A 19 -7.39 -22.08 19.30
C VAL A 19 -7.05 -22.93 18.06
N PRO A 20 -7.93 -23.84 17.60
CA PRO A 20 -7.66 -24.61 16.39
C PRO A 20 -7.70 -23.70 15.16
N ASP A 21 -6.96 -24.07 14.11
CA ASP A 21 -6.99 -23.37 12.81
C ASP A 21 -8.45 -23.21 12.32
N GLY A 22 -8.84 -21.99 11.96
CA GLY A 22 -10.20 -21.62 11.55
C GLY A 22 -11.07 -21.04 12.68
N PHE A 23 -10.79 -21.37 13.95
CA PHE A 23 -11.46 -20.73 15.09
C PHE A 23 -10.84 -19.37 15.44
N ASP A 24 -9.61 -19.13 15.00
CA ASP A 24 -8.91 -17.86 15.06
C ASP A 24 -9.67 -16.75 14.31
N ALA A 25 -10.24 -17.05 13.15
CA ALA A 25 -11.07 -16.10 12.39
C ALA A 25 -12.35 -15.72 13.15
N TYR A 26 -13.01 -16.69 13.80
CA TYR A 26 -14.18 -16.43 14.64
C TYR A 26 -13.81 -15.60 15.88
N LEU A 27 -12.70 -15.95 16.55
CA LEU A 27 -12.18 -15.17 17.67
C LEU A 27 -11.88 -13.73 17.25
N LEU A 28 -11.18 -13.53 16.14
CA LEU A 28 -10.85 -12.22 15.61
C LEU A 28 -12.10 -11.41 15.24
N ALA A 29 -13.13 -12.04 14.65
CA ALA A 29 -14.41 -11.39 14.35
C ALA A 29 -15.11 -10.88 15.62
N GLU A 30 -15.10 -11.67 16.70
CA GLU A 30 -15.65 -11.21 17.98
C GLU A 30 -14.84 -10.03 18.54
N LEU A 31 -13.50 -10.14 18.53
CA LEU A 31 -12.62 -9.08 19.03
C LEU A 31 -12.78 -7.76 18.25
N LEU A 32 -13.08 -7.83 16.95
CA LEU A 32 -13.39 -6.67 16.10
C LEU A 32 -14.66 -5.95 16.53
N ASN A 33 -15.69 -6.67 17.00
CA ASN A 33 -16.95 -6.05 17.47
C ASN A 33 -16.74 -5.14 18.68
N HIS A 34 -15.65 -5.34 19.44
CA HIS A 34 -15.29 -4.55 20.60
C HIS A 34 -14.21 -3.50 20.30
N ALA A 35 -13.74 -3.40 19.05
CA ALA A 35 -12.67 -2.48 18.68
C ALA A 35 -13.23 -1.10 18.30
N THR A 36 -12.71 -0.04 18.92
CA THR A 36 -13.03 1.36 18.57
C THR A 36 -11.99 2.00 17.64
N ARG A 37 -10.94 1.25 17.30
CA ARG A 37 -9.83 1.64 16.44
C ARG A 37 -9.48 0.50 15.50
N PRO A 38 -8.80 0.75 14.37
CA PRO A 38 -8.35 -0.31 13.48
C PRO A 38 -7.53 -1.38 14.24
N VAL A 39 -7.85 -2.65 14.02
CA VAL A 39 -7.11 -3.78 14.60
C VAL A 39 -6.07 -4.27 13.59
N LEU A 40 -4.83 -4.42 14.03
CA LEU A 40 -3.75 -5.00 13.23
C LEU A 40 -3.61 -6.50 13.53
N HIS A 41 -3.69 -7.35 12.51
CA HIS A 41 -3.38 -8.77 12.64
C HIS A 41 -2.13 -9.11 11.84
N VAL A 42 -1.18 -9.82 12.47
CA VAL A 42 0.08 -10.24 11.86
C VAL A 42 0.08 -11.75 11.64
N SER A 43 -0.04 -12.16 10.38
CA SER A 43 0.08 -13.56 9.95
C SER A 43 1.54 -13.97 9.75
N SER A 44 1.86 -15.27 9.79
CA SER A 44 3.21 -15.76 9.47
C SER A 44 3.63 -15.43 8.04
N ASP A 45 2.70 -15.51 7.09
CA ASP A 45 2.93 -15.40 5.65
C ASP A 45 1.65 -14.94 4.90
N ASP A 46 1.80 -14.63 3.61
CA ASP A 46 0.71 -14.15 2.76
C ASP A 46 -0.37 -15.21 2.51
N LEU A 47 -0.04 -16.50 2.53
CA LEU A 47 -1.02 -17.58 2.36
C LEU A 47 -1.98 -17.62 3.56
N ARG A 48 -1.46 -17.57 4.78
CA ARG A 48 -2.27 -17.46 6.00
C ARG A 48 -3.07 -16.17 6.04
N MET A 49 -2.44 -15.04 5.67
CA MET A 49 -3.12 -13.74 5.61
C MET A 49 -4.34 -13.78 4.68
N ASN A 50 -4.19 -14.29 3.45
CA ASN A 50 -5.29 -14.36 2.48
C ASN A 50 -6.38 -15.33 2.92
N ARG A 51 -6.04 -16.50 3.47
CA ARG A 51 -7.03 -17.43 4.04
C ARG A 51 -7.83 -16.82 5.18
N LEU A 52 -7.16 -16.08 6.06
CA LEU A 52 -7.82 -15.38 7.16
C LEU A 52 -8.75 -14.29 6.62
N ALA A 53 -8.34 -13.53 5.59
CA ALA A 53 -9.16 -12.52 4.94
C ALA A 53 -10.46 -13.10 4.37
N GLU A 54 -10.37 -14.22 3.65
CA GLU A 54 -11.54 -14.93 3.11
C GLU A 54 -12.46 -15.43 4.22
N THR A 55 -11.88 -16.01 5.28
CA THR A 55 -12.65 -16.62 6.37
C THR A 55 -13.34 -15.56 7.23
N ILE A 56 -12.65 -14.46 7.56
CA ILE A 56 -13.21 -13.43 8.43
C ILE A 56 -14.31 -12.62 7.74
N ALA A 57 -14.27 -12.48 6.41
CA ALA A 57 -15.35 -11.86 5.64
C ALA A 57 -16.71 -12.59 5.82
N ILE A 58 -16.68 -13.88 6.17
CA ILE A 58 -17.89 -14.67 6.48
C ILE A 58 -18.44 -14.32 7.87
N TYR A 59 -17.56 -14.17 8.87
CA TYR A 59 -17.96 -13.93 10.26
C TYR A 59 -18.20 -12.44 10.58
N ALA A 60 -17.55 -11.53 9.87
CA ALA A 60 -17.64 -10.09 10.04
C ALA A 60 -17.86 -9.40 8.67
N PRO A 61 -19.02 -9.59 8.02
CA PRO A 61 -19.27 -9.09 6.66
C PRO A 61 -19.29 -7.56 6.54
N ASN A 62 -19.47 -6.85 7.66
CA ASN A 62 -19.45 -5.39 7.71
C ASN A 62 -18.04 -4.83 8.03
N ALA A 63 -17.07 -5.68 8.33
CA ALA A 63 -15.71 -5.25 8.63
C ALA A 63 -15.01 -4.77 7.35
N ASN A 64 -14.33 -3.64 7.46
CA ASN A 64 -13.45 -3.15 6.40
C ASN A 64 -12.11 -3.90 6.50
N ILE A 65 -11.86 -4.84 5.58
CA ILE A 65 -10.65 -5.66 5.58
C ILE A 65 -9.62 -5.04 4.63
N LEU A 66 -8.52 -4.57 5.19
CA LEU A 66 -7.37 -4.04 4.46
C LEU A 66 -6.25 -5.09 4.47
N LYS A 67 -5.69 -5.41 3.31
CA LYS A 67 -4.55 -6.33 3.20
C LYS A 67 -3.27 -5.56 2.95
N PHE A 68 -2.24 -5.84 3.74
CA PHE A 68 -0.91 -5.26 3.62
C PHE A 68 0.12 -6.40 3.45
N PRO A 69 0.25 -6.96 2.23
CA PRO A 69 1.11 -8.10 1.93
C PRO A 69 2.59 -7.76 2.05
N ALA A 70 3.44 -8.80 2.11
CA ALA A 70 4.88 -8.63 1.96
C ALA A 70 5.25 -8.37 0.50
N TRP A 71 6.41 -7.75 0.26
CA TRP A 71 7.01 -7.77 -1.07
C TRP A 71 7.38 -9.21 -1.46
N ASP A 72 7.15 -9.57 -2.71
CA ASP A 72 7.45 -10.88 -3.29
C ASP A 72 8.88 -11.01 -3.84
N CYS A 73 9.78 -10.19 -3.31
CA CYS A 73 11.21 -10.19 -3.63
C CYS A 73 12.06 -10.42 -2.38
N LEU A 74 13.29 -10.87 -2.62
CA LEU A 74 14.25 -11.11 -1.55
C LEU A 74 14.79 -9.79 -0.99
N PRO A 75 15.34 -9.78 0.24
CA PRO A 75 16.00 -8.58 0.75
C PRO A 75 17.10 -8.09 -0.20
N TYR A 76 17.06 -6.80 -0.50
CA TYR A 76 18.00 -6.09 -1.38
C TYR A 76 17.96 -6.51 -2.86
N ASP A 77 17.01 -7.31 -3.32
CA ASP A 77 16.94 -7.79 -4.70
C ASP A 77 17.08 -6.67 -5.76
N ARG A 78 17.55 -7.02 -6.95
CA ARG A 78 17.58 -6.12 -8.11
C ARG A 78 16.25 -6.15 -8.88
N VAL A 79 15.41 -7.13 -8.59
CA VAL A 79 14.05 -7.23 -9.13
C VAL A 79 13.10 -6.48 -8.19
N PRO A 80 12.31 -5.51 -8.68
CA PRO A 80 11.33 -4.81 -7.85
C PRO A 80 10.17 -5.76 -7.45
N PRO A 81 9.45 -5.47 -6.37
CA PRO A 81 8.19 -6.14 -6.08
C PRO A 81 7.18 -5.94 -7.21
N ARG A 82 6.27 -6.90 -7.40
CA ARG A 82 5.20 -6.76 -8.41
C ARG A 82 4.31 -5.54 -8.13
N ALA A 83 3.92 -4.85 -9.20
CA ALA A 83 3.09 -3.65 -9.12
C ALA A 83 1.76 -3.89 -8.40
N GLU A 84 1.13 -5.04 -8.61
CA GLU A 84 -0.11 -5.44 -7.93
C GLU A 84 0.05 -5.44 -6.39
N ILE A 85 1.16 -5.98 -5.88
CA ILE A 85 1.45 -6.03 -4.44
C ILE A 85 1.67 -4.63 -3.89
N VAL A 86 2.43 -3.79 -4.61
CA VAL A 86 2.66 -2.41 -4.20
C VAL A 86 1.36 -1.60 -4.23
N SER A 87 0.51 -1.82 -5.24
CA SER A 87 -0.82 -1.21 -5.34
C SER A 87 -1.72 -1.62 -4.17
N GLU A 88 -1.78 -2.91 -3.81
CA GLU A 88 -2.56 -3.38 -2.65
C GLU A 88 -2.06 -2.76 -1.33
N ARG A 89 -0.74 -2.63 -1.18
CA ARG A 89 -0.14 -1.94 -0.02
C ARG A 89 -0.50 -0.46 0.00
N MET A 90 -0.35 0.25 -1.11
CA MET A 90 -0.67 1.68 -1.22
C MET A 90 -2.17 1.96 -1.02
N ALA A 91 -3.04 1.04 -1.46
CA ALA A 91 -4.47 1.08 -1.15
C ALA A 91 -4.73 1.06 0.35
N SER A 92 -4.12 0.11 1.06
CA SER A 92 -4.23 -0.02 2.51
C SER A 92 -3.68 1.21 3.24
N LEU A 93 -2.51 1.72 2.85
CA LEU A 93 -1.96 2.94 3.45
C LEU A 93 -2.84 4.16 3.18
N GLY A 94 -3.36 4.30 1.96
CA GLY A 94 -4.28 5.37 1.60
C GLY A 94 -5.58 5.32 2.41
N ALA A 95 -6.18 4.15 2.59
CA ALA A 95 -7.36 3.97 3.43
C ALA A 95 -7.09 4.37 4.89
N LEU A 96 -5.92 3.99 5.42
CA LEU A 96 -5.47 4.34 6.77
C LEU A 96 -5.15 5.84 6.97
N THR A 97 -5.00 6.60 5.89
CA THR A 97 -4.83 8.07 5.98
C THR A 97 -6.15 8.82 6.14
N THR A 98 -7.28 8.14 6.02
CA THR A 98 -8.62 8.75 6.12
C THR A 98 -9.30 8.40 7.43
N ASP A 99 -10.10 9.31 7.97
CA ASP A 99 -10.90 9.05 9.18
C ASP A 99 -11.97 7.95 8.98
N SER A 100 -12.15 7.47 7.74
CA SER A 100 -13.10 6.39 7.41
C SER A 100 -12.74 5.04 8.04
N ALA A 101 -11.51 4.86 8.51
CA ALA A 101 -11.07 3.62 9.16
C ALA A 101 -11.67 3.42 10.57
N SER A 102 -12.36 4.43 11.12
CA SER A 102 -12.88 4.44 12.50
C SER A 102 -14.40 4.60 12.57
N LYS A 103 -15.15 4.00 11.63
CA LYS A 103 -16.62 4.05 11.65
C LYS A 103 -17.18 3.04 12.67
N GLU A 104 -18.05 3.51 13.56
CA GLU A 104 -18.67 2.69 14.63
C GLU A 104 -19.37 1.43 14.08
N ASP A 105 -19.97 1.49 12.89
CA ASP A 105 -20.70 0.37 12.27
C ASP A 105 -19.85 -0.50 11.31
N SER A 106 -18.56 -0.17 11.13
CA SER A 106 -17.66 -0.90 10.23
C SER A 106 -16.24 -0.92 10.79
N PRO A 107 -15.93 -1.89 11.69
CA PRO A 107 -14.60 -2.00 12.28
C PRO A 107 -13.59 -2.28 11.17
N THR A 108 -12.43 -1.64 11.24
CA THR A 108 -11.33 -1.88 10.29
C THR A 108 -10.39 -2.94 10.82
N LEU A 109 -10.14 -3.95 10.00
CA LEU A 109 -9.11 -4.97 10.22
C LEU A 109 -8.01 -4.80 9.20
N VAL A 110 -6.79 -4.55 9.65
CA VAL A 110 -5.58 -4.58 8.81
C VAL A 110 -4.92 -5.93 8.97
N LEU A 111 -4.91 -6.72 7.90
CA LEU A 111 -4.21 -7.99 7.82
C LEU A 111 -2.84 -7.76 7.19
N THR A 112 -1.78 -8.15 7.89
CA THR A 112 -0.40 -8.08 7.38
C THR A 112 0.35 -9.37 7.67
N THR A 113 1.63 -9.42 7.30
CA THR A 113 2.51 -10.55 7.54
C THR A 113 3.71 -10.17 8.39
N ALA A 114 4.32 -11.17 9.01
CA ALA A 114 5.59 -11.06 9.71
C ALA A 114 6.69 -10.42 8.84
N SER A 115 6.68 -10.67 7.53
CA SER A 115 7.66 -10.06 6.62
C SER A 115 7.34 -8.61 6.26
N ALA A 116 6.06 -8.27 6.12
CA ALA A 116 5.62 -6.92 5.74
C ALA A 116 5.79 -5.91 6.87
N ILE A 117 5.51 -6.31 8.12
CA ILE A 117 5.50 -5.42 9.28
C ILE A 117 6.90 -4.89 9.65
N LEU A 118 7.96 -5.56 9.20
CA LEU A 118 9.35 -5.16 9.41
C LEU A 118 9.84 -4.09 8.43
N GLN A 119 9.07 -3.81 7.37
CA GLN A 119 9.48 -2.87 6.33
C GLN A 119 9.20 -1.42 6.72
N ARG A 120 10.11 -0.54 6.32
CA ARG A 120 9.87 0.90 6.28
C ARG A 120 8.94 1.23 5.10
N ILE A 121 8.07 2.20 5.32
CA ILE A 121 7.04 2.65 4.36
C ILE A 121 7.11 4.17 4.20
N PRO A 122 6.52 4.75 3.13
CA PRO A 122 6.39 6.20 3.00
C PRO A 122 5.73 6.81 4.23
N PRO A 123 6.05 8.06 4.60
CA PRO A 123 5.33 8.75 5.67
C PRO A 123 3.87 9.05 5.26
N ARG A 124 2.92 8.96 6.19
CA ARG A 124 1.49 9.23 5.95
C ARG A 124 1.24 10.59 5.32
N ALA A 125 1.99 11.60 5.77
CA ALA A 125 1.88 12.97 5.26
C ALA A 125 2.17 13.03 3.76
N ARG A 126 3.13 12.24 3.29
CA ARG A 126 3.49 12.17 1.87
C ARG A 126 2.40 11.51 1.02
N ILE A 127 1.72 10.50 1.56
CA ILE A 127 0.56 9.89 0.88
C ILE A 127 -0.61 10.88 0.80
N ILE A 128 -0.90 11.61 1.88
CA ILE A 128 -1.95 12.62 1.92
C ILE A 128 -1.66 13.75 0.92
N GLU A 129 -0.42 14.27 0.92
CA GLU A 129 0.02 15.32 0.00
C GLU A 129 -0.02 14.90 -1.47
N ALA A 130 0.28 13.63 -1.77
CA ALA A 130 0.28 13.11 -3.13
C ALA A 130 -1.11 12.74 -3.66
N ARG A 131 -2.17 12.88 -2.86
CA ARG A 131 -3.54 12.61 -3.30
C ARG A 131 -3.99 13.64 -4.34
N ILE A 132 -4.50 13.18 -5.47
CA ILE A 132 -5.16 14.04 -6.47
C ILE A 132 -6.65 13.70 -6.51
N GLU A 133 -7.49 14.72 -6.49
CA GLU A 133 -8.94 14.58 -6.69
C GLU A 133 -9.30 15.04 -8.11
N ILE A 134 -9.88 14.13 -8.88
CA ILE A 134 -10.38 14.36 -10.24
C ILE A 134 -11.89 14.47 -10.13
N ILE A 135 -12.44 15.64 -10.49
CA ILE A 135 -13.87 15.91 -10.35
C ILE A 135 -14.42 16.28 -11.72
N LYS A 136 -15.52 15.64 -12.10
CA LYS A 136 -16.24 15.94 -13.33
C LYS A 136 -16.65 17.42 -13.36
N GLY A 137 -16.50 18.05 -14.52
CA GLY A 137 -16.78 19.46 -14.74
C GLY A 137 -15.69 20.41 -14.24
N ARG A 138 -14.56 19.92 -13.72
CA ARG A 138 -13.37 20.75 -13.47
C ARG A 138 -12.35 20.61 -14.60
N SER A 139 -11.51 21.62 -14.74
CA SER A 139 -10.37 21.59 -15.65
C SER A 139 -9.15 20.95 -14.98
N VAL A 140 -8.34 20.24 -15.76
CA VAL A 140 -7.09 19.62 -15.35
C VAL A 140 -6.05 19.74 -16.47
N ASP A 141 -4.80 20.05 -16.12
CA ASP A 141 -3.70 19.99 -17.11
C ASP A 141 -3.33 18.51 -17.32
N LEU A 142 -3.59 18.00 -18.52
CA LEU A 142 -3.27 16.62 -18.90
C LEU A 142 -1.78 16.31 -18.68
N LYS A 143 -0.87 17.25 -18.91
CA LYS A 143 0.57 17.03 -18.72
C LYS A 143 0.90 16.81 -17.26
N ASP A 144 0.24 17.54 -16.36
CA ASP A 144 0.43 17.39 -14.92
C ASP A 144 -0.12 16.07 -14.41
N VAL A 145 -1.29 15.62 -14.90
CA VAL A 145 -1.83 14.29 -14.57
C VAL A 145 -0.88 13.20 -15.05
N MET A 146 -0.39 13.29 -16.28
CA MET A 146 0.52 12.29 -16.85
C MET A 146 1.87 12.28 -16.11
N ALA A 147 2.40 13.44 -15.77
CA ALA A 147 3.62 13.56 -14.95
C ALA A 147 3.41 12.97 -13.56
N PHE A 148 2.25 13.23 -12.94
CA PHE A 148 1.87 12.62 -11.66
C PHE A 148 1.82 11.10 -11.76
N LEU A 149 1.10 10.54 -12.73
CA LEU A 149 0.95 9.08 -12.88
C LEU A 149 2.32 8.41 -13.00
N VAL A 150 3.21 8.92 -13.85
CA VAL A 150 4.56 8.39 -14.03
C VAL A 150 5.42 8.52 -12.76
N ALA A 151 5.45 9.70 -12.14
CA ALA A 151 6.24 9.94 -10.94
C ALA A 151 5.78 9.06 -9.76
N ASN A 152 4.48 8.79 -9.69
CA ASN A 152 3.84 8.02 -8.61
C ASN A 152 3.69 6.53 -8.94
N GLY A 153 4.40 6.03 -9.95
CA GLY A 153 4.59 4.59 -10.16
C GLY A 153 3.50 3.90 -10.97
N PHE A 154 2.64 4.65 -11.65
CA PHE A 154 1.74 4.06 -12.61
C PHE A 154 2.50 3.60 -13.86
N HIS A 155 2.15 2.42 -14.35
CA HIS A 155 2.73 1.82 -15.55
C HIS A 155 1.88 2.15 -16.77
N ARG A 156 2.52 2.74 -17.79
CA ARG A 156 1.84 3.05 -19.04
C ARG A 156 1.67 1.79 -19.87
N THR A 157 0.43 1.46 -20.24
CA THR A 157 0.08 0.31 -21.07
C THR A 157 -0.78 0.74 -22.26
N GLU A 158 -1.02 -0.19 -23.18
CA GLU A 158 -1.98 0.02 -24.27
C GLU A 158 -3.44 -0.17 -23.82
N THR A 159 -3.64 -1.02 -22.82
CA THR A 159 -4.96 -1.38 -22.28
C THR A 159 -4.80 -1.64 -20.79
N VAL A 160 -5.59 -0.94 -19.99
CA VAL A 160 -5.59 -1.05 -18.53
C VAL A 160 -6.36 -2.30 -18.12
N ARG A 161 -5.69 -3.15 -17.33
CA ARG A 161 -6.22 -4.40 -16.78
C ARG A 161 -5.96 -4.54 -15.29
N GLU A 162 -4.83 -4.05 -14.79
CA GLU A 162 -4.38 -4.25 -13.41
C GLU A 162 -4.23 -2.93 -12.64
N PRO A 163 -4.40 -2.93 -11.30
CA PRO A 163 -4.15 -1.78 -10.45
C PRO A 163 -2.73 -1.21 -10.61
N GLY A 164 -2.62 0.11 -10.75
CA GLY A 164 -1.38 0.80 -11.03
C GLY A 164 -1.06 0.94 -12.52
N GLU A 165 -1.95 0.53 -13.42
CA GLU A 165 -1.80 0.79 -14.86
C GLU A 165 -2.56 2.04 -15.31
N PHE A 166 -2.09 2.63 -16.40
CA PHE A 166 -2.82 3.67 -17.13
C PHE A 166 -2.55 3.63 -18.64
N ALA A 167 -3.52 4.09 -19.41
CA ALA A 167 -3.42 4.28 -20.85
C ALA A 167 -3.98 5.66 -21.22
N SER A 168 -3.36 6.33 -22.19
CA SER A 168 -3.83 7.63 -22.69
C SER A 168 -4.00 7.56 -24.20
N ARG A 169 -5.18 7.94 -24.68
CA ARG A 169 -5.63 7.86 -26.07
C ARG A 169 -6.35 9.14 -26.46
N GLY A 170 -5.59 10.14 -26.89
CA GLY A 170 -6.14 11.46 -27.21
C GLY A 170 -6.77 12.08 -25.97
N ASP A 171 -8.08 12.29 -26.03
CA ASP A 171 -8.84 12.94 -24.96
C ASP A 171 -9.36 11.96 -23.89
N ILE A 172 -8.90 10.70 -23.92
CA ILE A 172 -9.28 9.68 -22.95
C ILE A 172 -8.06 9.23 -22.14
N ILE A 173 -8.23 9.18 -20.82
CA ILE A 173 -7.29 8.52 -19.91
C ILE A 173 -8.02 7.37 -19.23
N ASP A 174 -7.56 6.15 -19.47
CA ASP A 174 -7.94 4.99 -18.67
C ASP A 174 -6.88 4.79 -17.60
N LEU A 175 -7.29 4.50 -16.37
CA LEU A 175 -6.36 4.16 -15.30
C LEU A 175 -7.01 3.29 -14.25
N PHE A 176 -6.21 2.51 -13.54
CA PHE A 176 -6.67 1.68 -12.43
C PHE A 176 -6.02 2.15 -11.12
N PRO A 177 -6.68 3.03 -10.36
CA PRO A 177 -6.12 3.51 -9.10
C PRO A 177 -5.97 2.38 -8.07
N PRO A 178 -4.88 2.38 -7.30
CA PRO A 178 -4.75 1.50 -6.13
C PRO A 178 -5.92 1.69 -5.16
N GLY A 179 -6.54 0.58 -4.75
CA GLY A 179 -7.61 0.56 -3.74
C GLY A 179 -9.02 0.80 -4.28
N ASN A 180 -9.15 1.09 -5.57
CA ASN A 180 -10.45 1.13 -6.22
C ASN A 180 -10.86 -0.30 -6.65
N PRO A 181 -12.16 -0.64 -6.59
CA PRO A 181 -12.64 -1.94 -7.04
C PRO A 181 -12.64 -2.08 -8.57
N GLU A 182 -12.79 -0.96 -9.28
CA GLU A 182 -12.85 -0.90 -10.74
C GLU A 182 -11.93 0.21 -11.28
N PRO A 183 -11.36 0.05 -12.48
CA PRO A 183 -10.64 1.11 -13.16
C PRO A 183 -11.60 2.22 -13.57
N ALA A 184 -11.03 3.37 -13.93
CA ALA A 184 -11.77 4.56 -14.32
C ALA A 184 -11.29 5.11 -15.66
N ARG A 185 -12.25 5.57 -16.45
CA ARG A 185 -12.08 6.32 -17.69
C ARG A 185 -12.39 7.79 -17.42
N ILE A 186 -11.43 8.65 -17.73
CA ILE A 186 -11.56 10.11 -17.75
C ILE A 186 -11.70 10.52 -19.20
N ASP A 187 -12.79 11.22 -19.53
CA ASP A 187 -13.00 11.80 -20.85
C ASP A 187 -12.84 13.32 -20.75
N LEU A 188 -11.95 13.85 -21.58
CA LEU A 188 -11.54 15.25 -21.61
C LEU A 188 -12.13 15.95 -22.84
N PHE A 189 -12.32 17.26 -22.74
CA PHE A 189 -12.52 18.15 -23.87
C PHE A 189 -11.59 19.35 -23.71
N GLY A 190 -10.46 19.32 -24.42
CA GLY A 190 -9.34 20.20 -24.08
C GLY A 190 -8.83 19.87 -22.68
N ASP A 191 -8.91 20.84 -21.77
CA ASP A 191 -8.50 20.66 -20.37
C ASP A 191 -9.68 20.32 -19.44
N ASP A 192 -10.92 20.31 -19.93
CA ASP A 192 -12.11 20.09 -19.10
C ASP A 192 -12.48 18.61 -18.98
N ILE A 193 -12.76 18.14 -17.76
CA ILE A 193 -13.23 16.77 -17.51
C ILE A 193 -14.73 16.70 -17.83
N GLU A 194 -15.10 16.22 -19.01
CA GLU A 194 -16.50 16.04 -19.42
C GLU A 194 -17.13 14.78 -18.81
N GLY A 195 -16.36 13.70 -18.76
CA GLY A 195 -16.82 12.37 -18.39
C GLY A 195 -15.91 11.71 -17.40
N LEU A 196 -16.52 11.01 -16.44
CA LEU A 196 -15.80 10.16 -15.51
C LEU A 196 -16.63 8.91 -15.25
N ARG A 197 -16.03 7.74 -15.49
CA ARG A 197 -16.75 6.47 -15.57
C ARG A 197 -15.92 5.32 -15.05
N HIS A 198 -16.53 4.36 -14.36
CA HIS A 198 -15.95 3.04 -14.20
C HIS A 198 -16.14 2.20 -15.47
N PHE A 199 -15.23 1.24 -15.67
CA PHE A 199 -15.34 0.27 -16.75
C PHE A 199 -14.83 -1.10 -16.32
N ASP A 200 -15.30 -2.15 -16.98
CA ASP A 200 -14.84 -3.51 -16.71
C ASP A 200 -13.47 -3.76 -17.40
N PRO A 201 -12.42 -4.17 -16.66
CA PRO A 201 -11.06 -4.30 -17.20
C PRO A 201 -10.91 -5.43 -18.25
N LEU A 202 -11.85 -6.37 -18.34
CA LEU A 202 -11.78 -7.46 -19.31
C LEU A 202 -12.43 -7.10 -20.64
N SER A 203 -13.67 -6.62 -20.59
CA SER A 203 -14.50 -6.24 -21.73
C SER A 203 -14.24 -4.81 -22.23
N GLN A 204 -13.62 -3.96 -21.40
CA GLN A 204 -13.34 -2.54 -21.67
C GLN A 204 -14.59 -1.68 -21.87
N LEU A 205 -15.75 -2.18 -21.39
CA LEU A 205 -17.03 -1.50 -21.46
C LEU A 205 -17.30 -0.72 -20.18
N THR A 206 -17.86 0.49 -20.35
CA THR A 206 -18.33 1.33 -19.24
C THR A 206 -19.35 0.58 -18.38
N THR A 207 -19.18 0.67 -17.06
CA THR A 207 -20.08 0.07 -16.07
C THR A 207 -20.93 1.14 -15.39
N GLU A 208 -20.31 2.16 -14.79
CA GLU A 208 -20.99 3.19 -14.01
C GLU A 208 -20.45 4.60 -14.30
N ASN A 209 -21.29 5.64 -14.21
CA ASN A 209 -20.82 7.03 -14.21
C ASN A 209 -20.55 7.50 -12.78
N ILE A 210 -19.43 8.19 -12.57
CA ILE A 210 -19.06 8.72 -11.25
C ILE A 210 -18.80 10.23 -11.35
N GLU A 211 -18.95 10.94 -10.23
CA GLU A 211 -18.78 12.40 -10.20
C GLU A 211 -17.36 12.82 -9.77
N SER A 212 -16.64 11.95 -9.07
CA SER A 212 -15.26 12.19 -8.66
C SER A 212 -14.47 10.89 -8.54
N LEU A 213 -13.15 11.01 -8.67
CA LEU A 213 -12.17 9.95 -8.52
C LEU A 213 -11.01 10.48 -7.70
N THR A 214 -10.62 9.75 -6.66
CA THR A 214 -9.37 10.02 -5.97
C THR A 214 -8.27 9.15 -6.57
N LEU A 215 -7.14 9.78 -6.90
CA LEU A 215 -5.91 9.08 -7.22
C LEU A 215 -4.98 9.03 -6.01
N LEU A 216 -4.57 7.81 -5.67
CA LEU A 216 -3.48 7.53 -4.76
C LEU A 216 -2.24 7.11 -5.56
N PRO A 217 -1.03 7.32 -5.01
CA PRO A 217 0.18 6.81 -5.63
C PRO A 217 0.18 5.29 -5.74
N ALA A 218 0.72 4.76 -6.85
CA ALA A 218 0.90 3.33 -7.09
C ALA A 218 2.30 2.83 -6.70
N SER A 219 3.09 3.65 -6.02
CA SER A 219 4.43 3.30 -5.53
C SER A 219 4.68 3.84 -4.13
N GLU A 220 5.40 3.04 -3.33
CA GLU A 220 5.91 3.44 -2.02
C GLU A 220 7.06 4.47 -2.10
N ILE A 221 7.65 4.68 -3.28
CA ILE A 221 8.60 5.77 -3.55
C ILE A 221 7.94 6.78 -4.47
N LEU A 222 7.62 7.94 -3.90
CA LEU A 222 7.04 9.11 -4.58
C LEU A 222 8.19 9.89 -5.21
N LEU A 223 8.54 9.60 -6.46
CA LEU A 223 9.77 10.09 -7.09
C LEU A 223 9.65 11.55 -7.59
N ASP A 224 9.41 12.46 -6.66
CA ASP A 224 9.40 13.90 -6.92
C ASP A 224 10.77 14.55 -6.64
N GLN A 225 10.89 15.86 -6.89
CA GLN A 225 12.14 16.60 -6.69
C GLN A 225 12.64 16.53 -5.24
N THR A 226 11.73 16.49 -4.27
CA THR A 226 12.06 16.37 -2.85
C THR A 226 12.67 15.00 -2.56
N ALA A 227 12.05 13.92 -3.03
CA ALA A 227 12.55 12.56 -2.86
C ALA A 227 13.89 12.35 -3.55
N ILE A 228 14.09 12.92 -4.75
CA ILE A 228 15.38 12.87 -5.47
C ILE A 228 16.47 13.61 -4.68
N ALA A 229 16.17 14.80 -4.15
CA ALA A 229 17.11 15.58 -3.34
C ALA A 229 17.49 14.84 -2.05
N ASN A 230 16.49 14.26 -1.36
CA ASN A 230 16.69 13.43 -0.17
C ASN A 230 17.57 12.23 -0.49
N PHE A 231 17.22 11.45 -1.52
CA PHE A 231 18.01 10.30 -1.96
C PHE A 231 19.45 10.70 -2.22
N ARG A 232 19.69 11.74 -3.03
CA ARG A 232 21.06 12.19 -3.36
C ARG A 232 21.86 12.58 -2.14
N SER A 233 21.22 13.24 -1.16
CA SER A 233 21.86 13.65 0.09
C SER A 233 22.16 12.46 0.99
N SER A 234 21.13 11.65 1.29
CA SER A 234 21.22 10.45 2.12
C SER A 234 22.20 9.43 1.55
N TYR A 235 22.19 9.22 0.24
CA TYR A 235 23.11 8.32 -0.44
C TYR A 235 24.58 8.74 -0.22
N ARG A 236 24.90 10.02 -0.43
CA ARG A 236 26.26 10.53 -0.19
C ARG A 236 26.67 10.50 1.28
N ALA A 237 25.72 10.68 2.20
CA ALA A 237 25.98 10.60 3.63
C ALA A 237 26.35 9.17 4.06
N HIS A 238 25.71 8.14 3.48
CA HIS A 238 25.96 6.74 3.83
C HIS A 238 27.14 6.12 3.06
N PHE A 239 27.31 6.45 1.78
CA PHE A 239 28.27 5.78 0.89
C PHE A 239 29.42 6.68 0.44
N GLY A 240 29.41 7.97 0.77
CA GLY A 240 30.42 8.94 0.38
C GLY A 240 30.19 9.56 -1.00
N ALA A 241 31.22 10.24 -1.53
CA ALA A 241 31.13 10.86 -2.85
C ALA A 241 31.00 9.77 -3.94
N VAL A 242 29.96 9.87 -4.77
CA VAL A 242 29.76 8.98 -5.92
C VAL A 242 30.89 9.21 -6.91
N ARG A 243 31.74 8.21 -7.09
CA ARG A 243 32.90 8.21 -7.99
C ARG A 243 32.76 7.04 -8.96
N GLY A 244 32.58 7.34 -10.24
CA GLY A 244 32.38 6.32 -11.28
C GLY A 244 30.92 6.21 -11.73
N ASP A 245 30.63 5.11 -12.43
CA ASP A 245 29.32 4.75 -12.98
C ASP A 245 28.50 4.03 -11.91
N ASP A 246 27.48 4.72 -11.38
CA ASP A 246 26.51 4.18 -10.43
C ASP A 246 25.11 4.30 -11.05
N PRO A 247 24.64 3.24 -11.74
CA PRO A 247 23.40 3.31 -12.52
C PRO A 247 22.16 3.66 -11.69
N LEU A 248 22.11 3.21 -10.42
CA LEU A 248 21.02 3.55 -9.52
C LEU A 248 21.06 5.05 -9.19
N TYR A 249 22.22 5.55 -8.77
CA TYR A 249 22.36 6.94 -8.42
C TYR A 249 22.09 7.88 -9.59
N GLU A 250 22.59 7.54 -10.77
CA GLU A 250 22.41 8.32 -12.00
C GLU A 250 20.95 8.33 -12.45
N ALA A 251 20.29 7.17 -12.52
CA ALA A 251 18.89 7.07 -12.89
C ALA A 251 18.00 7.90 -11.95
N VAL A 252 18.12 7.69 -10.63
CA VAL A 252 17.33 8.43 -9.64
C VAL A 252 17.62 9.93 -9.70
N SER A 253 18.87 10.32 -9.92
CA SER A 253 19.25 11.73 -10.06
C SER A 253 18.64 12.41 -11.29
N GLN A 254 18.31 11.64 -12.33
CA GLN A 254 17.61 12.09 -13.53
C GLN A 254 16.09 11.98 -13.40
N GLY A 255 15.56 11.57 -12.25
CA GLY A 255 14.13 11.34 -12.03
C GLY A 255 13.60 10.08 -12.69
N LEU A 256 14.48 9.13 -13.00
CA LEU A 256 14.13 7.84 -13.57
C LEU A 256 14.07 6.76 -12.48
N ARG A 257 13.10 5.86 -12.61
CA ARG A 257 13.03 4.67 -11.77
C ARG A 257 14.12 3.67 -12.18
N HIS A 258 14.69 2.96 -11.21
CA HIS A 258 15.68 1.92 -11.42
C HIS A 258 15.19 0.63 -10.75
N PRO A 259 15.24 -0.54 -11.41
CA PRO A 259 14.86 -1.81 -10.80
C PRO A 259 15.54 -2.06 -9.45
N GLY A 260 14.76 -2.44 -8.45
CA GLY A 260 15.23 -2.72 -7.09
C GLY A 260 15.40 -1.47 -6.21
N MET A 261 15.20 -0.24 -6.71
CA MET A 261 15.33 0.99 -5.90
C MET A 261 14.44 1.01 -4.66
N GLU A 262 13.40 0.18 -4.62
CA GLU A 262 12.49 -0.02 -3.49
C GLU A 262 13.24 -0.37 -2.21
N HIS A 263 14.29 -1.18 -2.24
CA HIS A 263 15.05 -1.50 -1.02
C HIS A 263 15.91 -0.33 -0.49
N TRP A 264 15.93 0.79 -1.21
CA TRP A 264 16.58 2.05 -0.82
C TRP A 264 15.56 3.08 -0.33
N LEU A 265 14.28 2.68 -0.14
CA LEU A 265 13.18 3.53 0.31
C LEU A 265 13.55 4.47 1.48
N PRO A 266 14.27 4.03 2.53
CA PRO A 266 14.65 4.92 3.63
C PRO A 266 15.49 6.14 3.21
N LEU A 267 16.17 6.10 2.06
CA LEU A 267 16.97 7.22 1.57
C LEU A 267 16.11 8.33 0.91
N PHE A 268 14.90 8.01 0.47
CA PHE A 268 13.99 8.94 -0.21
C PHE A 268 13.19 9.82 0.78
N TYR A 269 13.10 9.38 2.04
CA TYR A 269 12.32 10.05 3.08
C TYR A 269 13.21 10.41 4.27
N THR A 270 13.01 11.60 4.84
CA THR A 270 13.75 12.03 6.04
C THR A 270 13.36 11.27 7.30
N ALA A 271 12.08 10.87 7.38
CA ALA A 271 11.52 10.12 8.50
C ALA A 271 10.56 9.04 7.96
N PRO A 272 11.07 7.96 7.34
CA PRO A 272 10.23 6.86 6.88
C PRO A 272 9.52 6.20 8.06
N GLU A 273 8.23 5.94 7.90
CA GLU A 273 7.38 5.34 8.93
C GLU A 273 7.40 3.80 8.82
N THR A 274 6.69 3.15 9.73
CA THR A 274 6.35 1.73 9.75
C THR A 274 4.82 1.61 9.84
N LEU A 275 4.28 0.41 9.65
CA LEU A 275 2.83 0.19 9.76
C LEU A 275 2.30 0.53 11.18
N PHE A 276 3.13 0.43 12.21
CA PHE A 276 2.80 0.82 13.58
C PHE A 276 2.56 2.33 13.73
N ASP A 277 3.18 3.16 12.89
CA ASP A 277 2.92 4.59 12.91
C ASP A 277 1.51 4.87 12.36
N TYR A 278 1.05 4.11 11.38
CA TYR A 278 -0.27 4.26 10.75
C TYR A 278 -1.44 3.76 11.61
N ILE A 279 -1.17 2.84 12.54
CA ILE A 279 -2.22 2.13 13.30
C ILE A 279 -1.96 2.29 14.79
N ASP A 280 -2.72 3.16 15.44
CA ASP A 280 -2.73 3.33 16.90
C ASP A 280 -3.85 2.50 17.55
N GLY A 281 -3.92 1.21 17.21
CA GLY A 281 -4.97 0.30 17.65
C GLY A 281 -4.45 -1.04 18.17
N PRO A 282 -5.36 -1.95 18.59
CA PRO A 282 -4.96 -3.25 19.10
C PRO A 282 -4.23 -4.08 18.05
N MET A 283 -3.25 -4.87 18.50
CA MET A 283 -2.51 -5.80 17.65
C MET A 283 -2.75 -7.24 18.08
N ILE A 284 -2.99 -8.12 17.10
CA ILE A 284 -3.05 -9.56 17.26
C ILE A 284 -1.90 -10.18 16.49
N VAL A 285 -1.11 -11.00 17.17
CA VAL A 285 -0.02 -11.76 16.58
C VAL A 285 -0.53 -13.18 16.34
N GLY A 286 -0.64 -13.57 15.07
CA GLY A 286 -1.08 -14.90 14.67
C GLY A 286 -0.07 -15.98 15.05
N GLY A 287 -0.52 -17.23 15.07
CA GLY A 287 0.35 -18.37 15.33
C GLY A 287 1.56 -18.39 14.39
N GLN A 288 2.75 -18.69 14.93
CA GLN A 288 4.03 -18.76 14.22
C GLN A 288 4.53 -17.42 13.63
N ALA A 289 3.83 -16.30 13.83
CA ALA A 289 4.30 -15.01 13.31
C ALA A 289 5.63 -14.59 13.96
N ASP A 290 5.83 -14.85 15.25
CA ASP A 290 7.09 -14.57 15.94
C ASP A 290 8.28 -15.34 15.34
N ASP A 291 8.10 -16.63 15.04
CA ASP A 291 9.13 -17.46 14.41
C ASP A 291 9.42 -16.96 12.99
N ALA A 292 8.36 -16.65 12.21
CA ALA A 292 8.50 -16.09 10.86
C ALA A 292 9.22 -14.73 10.86
N MET A 293 9.00 -13.89 11.89
CA MET A 293 9.75 -12.63 12.03
C MET A 293 11.24 -12.88 12.28
N ARG A 294 11.60 -13.86 13.12
CA ARG A 294 13.00 -14.24 13.37
C ARG A 294 13.67 -14.74 12.09
N GLU A 295 13.03 -15.67 11.39
CA GLU A 295 13.53 -16.18 10.12
C GLU A 295 13.72 -15.07 9.09
N ARG A 296 12.81 -14.09 9.05
CA ARG A 296 12.95 -12.93 8.15
C ARG A 296 14.13 -12.05 8.53
N PHE A 297 14.40 -11.82 9.81
CA PHE A 297 15.59 -11.07 10.25
C PHE A 297 16.88 -11.78 9.88
N ASP A 298 16.93 -13.10 10.08
CA ASP A 298 18.09 -13.92 9.70
C ASP A 298 18.33 -13.82 8.18
N GLN A 299 17.28 -13.94 7.38
CA GLN A 299 17.36 -13.77 5.93
C GLN A 299 17.89 -12.36 5.56
N ILE A 300 17.38 -11.29 6.17
CA ILE A 300 17.86 -9.93 5.90
C ILE A 300 19.37 -9.81 6.23
N ALA A 301 19.82 -10.36 7.35
CA ALA A 301 21.22 -10.34 7.76
C ALA A 301 22.12 -11.13 6.80
N ASP A 302 21.67 -12.29 6.34
CA ASP A 302 22.39 -13.13 5.37
C ASP A 302 22.58 -12.39 4.03
N TYR A 303 21.50 -11.82 3.48
CA TYR A 303 21.58 -11.06 2.21
C TYR A 303 22.40 -9.78 2.34
N PHE A 304 22.38 -9.13 3.51
CA PHE A 304 23.23 -7.97 3.77
C PHE A 304 24.72 -8.36 3.78
N THR A 305 25.05 -9.48 4.41
CA THR A 305 26.44 -9.96 4.53
C THR A 305 27.00 -10.50 3.21
N ALA A 306 26.13 -11.03 2.34
CA ALA A 306 26.52 -11.56 1.03
C ALA A 306 26.84 -10.49 -0.03
N ARG A 307 26.71 -9.19 0.29
CA ARG A 307 26.91 -8.06 -0.63
C ARG A 307 28.08 -7.19 -0.22
#